data_AF-A0A3G4VFJ0-F1
#
_entry.id   AF-A0A3G4VFJ0-F1
#
_cell.length_a   1.000
_cell.length_b   1.000
_cell.length_c   1.000
_cell.angle_alpha   90.00
_cell.angle_beta   90.00
_cell.angle_gamma   90.00
#
_symmetry.space_group_name_H-M   'P 1'
#
loop_
_entity.id
_entity.type
_entity.pdbx_description
1 polymer ?
#
loop_
_entity_poly.entity_id
_entity_poly.type
_entity_poly.pdbx_seq_one_letter_code
_entity_poly.pdbx_strand_id
1 'polypeptide(L)'
;MIKIHHAEYAEPEIEDYRDQPLINALPLLNSPQNTAKELNRYPKVRDSEKTLPGYIRRHAMMRILDGFLYPTKAHLQLEQMISGMIRRGYLGRNIASTDYQRNLLDVDNIDFSVASRNAGSAALATTVIGCSGTGKTTAVQAILDSYKHQAIYHPEYQHTQLVWLKIDCPHDGSAKSLCIHFFRAVDDAIGSDYEMLYVKSRSSAESMLGDIARVCALHSIGILVIDEIQHLNAARSGGAAKLLNFFVTLTNVIKVPVLFIGTPKALELFSPTLRSARRAAQFGSLNWNRFEHLSNTTDESEWERFFNRMWKLQWFQSPTPITTPMKDLFWELTQGVAHVAVSLFYLCQARAVVAGKEVITLKLVEDVFNEELSIIHPMIRALQSGRKEEIVKYADLDLPADSIRIIGQASDSDVDEIEATGEVTDDKLVELTDMLILMGLGEDVAKLAARQAIDEKPSEDLFGLVAHIKSLEDKPATKSKPEKSKVAKLKPRYVDNDLRLLRSDNPMSTYNNLKREGMILDITPYL
;
A
#
# COMPACT_ATOMS: atom_id res chain seq x y z
N MET A 1 -13.59 6.28 14.81
CA MET A 1 -14.71 7.20 15.09
C MET A 1 -15.12 7.78 13.75
N ILE A 2 -16.28 7.38 13.23
CA ILE A 2 -16.77 7.84 11.92
C ILE A 2 -17.01 9.35 12.00
N LYS A 3 -16.39 10.11 11.10
CA LYS A 3 -16.45 11.59 11.10
C LYS A 3 -17.22 12.07 9.88
N ILE A 4 -18.54 11.87 9.90
CA ILE A 4 -19.45 12.50 8.94
C ILE A 4 -19.87 13.84 9.51
N HIS A 5 -19.65 14.91 8.75
CA HIS A 5 -19.95 16.28 9.17
C HIS A 5 -21.12 16.86 8.39
N HIS A 6 -21.93 17.71 9.01
CA HIS A 6 -23.00 18.41 8.30
C HIS A 6 -22.43 19.40 7.28
N ALA A 7 -23.07 19.49 6.12
CA ALA A 7 -22.68 20.40 5.05
C ALA A 7 -22.78 21.88 5.49
N GLU A 8 -21.70 22.62 5.29
CA GLU A 8 -21.65 24.08 5.38
C GLU A 8 -21.47 24.61 3.95
N TYR A 9 -22.48 25.31 3.42
CA TYR A 9 -22.44 25.80 2.04
C TYR A 9 -21.81 27.19 1.97
N ALA A 10 -20.74 27.31 1.19
CA ALA A 10 -20.10 28.57 0.84
C ALA A 10 -20.62 29.11 -0.50
N GLU A 11 -20.62 30.44 -0.64
CA GLU A 11 -20.93 31.08 -1.92
C GLU A 11 -19.75 30.88 -2.89
N PRO A 12 -20.00 30.32 -4.10
CA PRO A 12 -18.92 29.99 -5.01
C PRO A 12 -18.38 31.23 -5.74
N GLU A 13 -17.08 31.22 -6.00
CA GLU A 13 -16.38 32.27 -6.77
C GLU A 13 -16.68 32.21 -8.28
N ILE A 14 -17.14 31.05 -8.77
CA ILE A 14 -17.41 30.77 -10.18
C ILE A 14 -18.92 30.60 -10.37
N GLU A 15 -19.47 31.25 -11.40
CA GLU A 15 -20.91 31.23 -11.70
C GLU A 15 -21.43 29.81 -11.99
N ASP A 16 -20.66 29.00 -12.74
CA ASP A 16 -21.00 27.59 -13.04
C ASP A 16 -21.13 26.71 -11.79
N TYR A 17 -20.60 27.13 -10.64
CA TYR A 17 -20.68 26.39 -9.38
C TYR A 17 -21.90 26.81 -8.53
N ARG A 18 -22.66 27.82 -8.95
CA ARG A 18 -23.91 28.18 -8.27
C ARG A 18 -24.89 27.01 -8.32
N ASP A 19 -25.66 26.86 -7.25
CA ASP A 19 -26.67 25.81 -7.10
C ASP A 19 -26.13 24.38 -7.26
N GLN A 20 -24.84 24.17 -6.91
CA GLN A 20 -24.17 22.87 -6.88
C GLN A 20 -23.86 22.48 -5.43
N PRO A 21 -24.76 21.79 -4.70
CA PRO A 21 -24.59 21.52 -3.27
C PRO A 21 -23.29 20.76 -2.94
N LEU A 22 -22.88 19.81 -3.80
CA LEU A 22 -21.65 19.05 -3.63
C LEU A 22 -20.38 19.89 -3.77
N ILE A 23 -20.41 20.97 -4.56
CA ILE A 23 -19.27 21.88 -4.73
C ILE A 23 -19.28 22.94 -3.62
N ASN A 24 -20.46 23.47 -3.31
CA ASN A 24 -20.60 24.55 -2.33
C ASN A 24 -20.28 24.08 -0.90
N ALA A 25 -20.35 22.78 -0.64
CA ALA A 25 -19.93 22.19 0.64
C ALA A 25 -18.40 21.98 0.77
N LEU A 26 -17.63 22.20 -0.30
CA LEU A 26 -16.17 22.12 -0.27
C LEU A 26 -15.56 23.45 0.23
N PRO A 27 -14.29 23.44 0.70
CA PRO A 27 -13.56 24.69 0.89
C PRO A 27 -13.51 25.51 -0.41
N LEU A 28 -13.35 26.83 -0.27
CA LEU A 28 -13.17 27.73 -1.42
C LEU A 28 -11.88 27.40 -2.20
N LEU A 29 -11.71 27.98 -3.39
CA LEU A 29 -10.51 27.73 -4.19
C LEU A 29 -9.29 28.29 -3.46
N ASN A 30 -8.26 27.47 -3.34
CA ASN A 30 -7.02 27.90 -2.70
C ASN A 30 -6.15 28.70 -3.67
N SER A 31 -5.57 29.79 -3.16
CA SER A 31 -4.49 30.49 -3.86
C SER A 31 -3.19 29.68 -3.74
N PRO A 32 -2.27 29.76 -4.71
CA PRO A 32 -0.97 29.08 -4.63
C PRO A 32 -0.20 29.38 -3.33
N GLN A 33 -0.35 30.59 -2.80
CA GLN A 33 0.27 31.00 -1.54
C GLN A 33 -0.36 30.32 -0.33
N ASN A 34 -1.69 30.15 -0.32
CA ASN A 34 -2.39 29.44 0.75
C ASN A 34 -2.09 27.94 0.70
N THR A 35 -2.12 27.33 -0.49
CA THR A 35 -1.71 25.94 -0.69
C THR A 35 -0.30 25.69 -0.17
N ALA A 36 0.65 26.58 -0.46
CA ALA A 36 2.01 26.47 0.08
C ALA A 36 2.05 26.55 1.61
N LYS A 37 1.21 27.38 2.25
CA LYS A 37 1.14 27.48 3.71
C LYS A 37 0.53 26.24 4.35
N GLU A 38 -0.53 25.70 3.77
CA GLU A 38 -1.23 24.50 4.26
C GLU A 38 -0.38 23.24 4.13
N LEU A 39 0.31 23.08 3.00
CA LEU A 39 1.18 21.93 2.75
C LEU A 39 2.53 22.01 3.47
N ASN A 40 2.98 23.22 3.85
CA ASN A 40 4.27 23.37 4.53
C ASN A 40 4.19 22.83 5.96
N ARG A 41 4.62 21.59 6.14
CA ARG A 41 4.80 20.96 7.45
C ARG A 41 6.25 21.17 7.88
N TYR A 42 6.44 21.82 9.02
CA TYR A 42 7.77 22.10 9.56
C TYR A 42 7.79 21.72 11.05
N PRO A 43 8.51 20.65 11.43
CA PRO A 43 8.50 20.18 12.80
C PRO A 43 9.22 21.19 13.70
N LYS A 44 8.64 21.47 14.86
CA LYS A 44 9.28 22.33 15.85
C LYS A 44 10.33 21.53 16.60
N VAL A 45 11.59 21.96 16.53
CA VAL A 45 12.66 21.51 17.42
C VAL A 45 12.55 22.31 18.71
N ARG A 46 12.27 21.65 19.84
CA ARG A 46 12.12 22.34 21.13
C ARG A 46 13.49 22.41 21.81
N ASP A 47 13.80 23.54 22.45
CA ASP A 47 15.07 23.66 23.18
C ASP A 47 15.18 22.67 24.34
N SER A 48 14.05 22.33 24.97
CA SER A 48 13.98 21.27 25.99
C SER A 48 14.34 19.89 25.44
N GLU A 49 14.18 19.65 24.13
CA GLU A 49 14.53 18.36 23.50
C GLU A 49 16.03 18.25 23.25
N LYS A 50 16.73 19.38 23.04
CA LYS A 50 18.18 19.43 22.78
C LYS A 50 19.01 19.04 24.00
N THR A 51 18.44 19.12 25.20
CA THR A 51 19.11 18.74 26.46
C THR A 51 18.77 17.32 26.91
N LEU A 52 17.87 16.62 26.21
CA LEU A 52 17.50 15.26 26.57
C LEU A 52 18.66 14.27 26.34
N PRO A 53 18.70 13.16 27.11
CA PRO A 53 19.58 12.03 26.84
C PRO A 53 19.45 11.52 25.40
N GLY A 54 20.55 11.02 24.83
CA GLY A 54 20.62 10.69 23.40
C GLY A 54 19.57 9.68 22.92
N TYR A 55 19.30 8.65 23.72
CA TYR A 55 18.28 7.64 23.41
C TYR A 55 16.86 8.23 23.31
N ILE A 56 16.50 9.19 24.18
CA ILE A 56 15.21 9.89 24.12
C ILE A 56 15.20 10.86 22.95
N ARG A 57 16.30 11.57 22.74
CA ARG A 57 16.42 12.57 21.68
C ARG A 57 16.27 11.96 20.29
N ARG A 58 16.75 10.74 20.10
CA ARG A 58 16.55 9.96 18.87
C ARG A 58 15.06 9.85 18.51
N HIS A 59 14.19 9.56 19.48
CA HIS A 59 12.74 9.52 19.24
C HIS A 59 12.17 10.90 18.88
N ALA A 60 12.67 11.98 19.48
CA ALA A 60 12.25 13.33 19.12
C ALA A 60 12.65 13.70 17.68
N MET A 61 13.85 13.29 17.23
CA MET A 61 14.35 13.52 15.88
C MET A 61 13.53 12.82 14.80
N MET A 62 12.92 11.65 15.10
CA MET A 62 12.07 10.93 14.14
C MET A 62 10.91 11.78 13.60
N ARG A 63 10.51 12.83 14.33
CA ARG A 63 9.53 13.83 13.88
C ARG A 63 9.89 14.46 12.53
N ILE A 64 11.16 14.48 12.14
CA ILE A 64 11.56 14.99 10.83
C ILE A 64 11.08 14.10 9.67
N LEU A 65 10.98 12.78 9.88
CA LEU A 65 10.58 11.83 8.84
C LEU A 65 9.11 12.04 8.45
N ASP A 66 8.24 12.27 9.43
CA ASP A 66 6.79 12.42 9.22
C ASP A 66 6.33 13.88 9.13
N GLY A 67 7.06 14.79 9.77
CA GLY A 67 6.63 16.17 10.01
C GLY A 67 7.25 17.21 9.09
N PHE A 68 8.19 16.84 8.22
CA PHE A 68 8.84 17.76 7.28
C PHE A 68 8.29 17.57 5.85
N LEU A 69 7.52 18.55 5.38
CA LEU A 69 7.01 18.60 4.01
C LEU A 69 7.29 19.99 3.43
N TYR A 70 8.10 20.04 2.38
CA TYR A 70 8.45 21.27 1.69
C TYR A 70 7.63 21.42 0.40
N PRO A 71 6.76 22.46 0.31
CA PRO A 71 5.95 22.65 -0.89
C PRO A 71 6.82 23.11 -2.06
N THR A 72 6.70 22.40 -3.17
CA THR A 72 7.33 22.74 -4.46
C THR A 72 6.27 23.16 -5.48
N LYS A 73 6.69 23.64 -6.65
CA LYS A 73 5.74 23.94 -7.75
C LYS A 73 4.89 22.74 -8.14
N ALA A 74 5.47 21.52 -8.09
CA ALA A 74 4.75 20.29 -8.37
C ALA A 74 3.59 20.05 -7.39
N HIS A 75 3.76 20.40 -6.10
CA HIS A 75 2.69 20.30 -5.10
C HIS A 75 1.53 21.25 -5.41
N LEU A 76 1.84 22.48 -5.84
CA LEU A 76 0.82 23.47 -6.19
C LEU A 76 0.03 23.04 -7.44
N GLN A 77 0.72 22.50 -8.45
CA GLN A 77 0.08 21.96 -9.64
C GLN A 77 -0.81 20.75 -9.32
N LEU A 78 -0.35 19.87 -8.44
CA LEU A 78 -1.12 18.71 -7.98
C LEU A 78 -2.39 19.11 -7.23
N GLU A 79 -2.31 20.13 -6.37
CA GLU A 79 -3.49 20.62 -5.65
C GLU A 79 -4.52 21.22 -6.61
N GLN A 80 -4.10 22.09 -7.52
CA GLN A 80 -4.98 22.65 -8.56
C GLN A 80 -5.62 21.56 -9.41
N MET A 81 -4.86 20.52 -9.74
CA MET A 81 -5.36 19.37 -10.49
C MET A 81 -6.44 18.60 -9.71
N ILE A 82 -6.17 18.22 -8.46
CA ILE A 82 -7.14 17.49 -7.61
C ILE A 82 -8.40 18.35 -7.39
N SER A 83 -8.22 19.62 -7.07
CA SER A 83 -9.27 20.62 -6.85
C SER A 83 -10.18 20.77 -8.08
N GLY A 84 -9.58 20.86 -9.27
CA GLY A 84 -10.31 20.91 -10.55
C GLY A 84 -11.01 19.60 -10.89
N MET A 85 -10.38 18.44 -10.63
CA MET A 85 -10.96 17.12 -10.88
C MET A 85 -12.22 16.90 -10.05
N ILE A 86 -12.17 17.16 -8.75
CA ILE A 86 -13.31 16.99 -7.83
C ILE A 86 -14.49 17.85 -8.30
N ARG A 87 -14.27 19.16 -8.47
CA ARG A 87 -15.36 20.10 -8.85
C ARG A 87 -15.92 19.80 -10.23
N ARG A 88 -15.08 19.50 -11.21
CA ARG A 88 -15.54 19.12 -12.56
C ARG A 88 -16.29 17.78 -12.56
N GLY A 89 -15.91 16.85 -11.71
CA GLY A 89 -16.65 15.60 -11.49
C GLY A 89 -18.04 15.84 -10.89
N TYR A 90 -18.19 16.84 -10.01
CA TYR A 90 -19.47 17.19 -9.39
C TYR A 90 -20.43 17.95 -10.29
N LEU A 91 -19.95 18.74 -11.26
CA LEU A 91 -20.81 19.43 -12.22
C LEU A 91 -21.78 18.47 -12.94
N GLY A 92 -21.34 17.26 -13.26
CA GLY A 92 -22.16 16.22 -13.88
C GLY A 92 -23.02 15.40 -12.91
N ARG A 93 -22.99 15.71 -11.61
CA ARG A 93 -23.60 14.93 -10.52
C ARG A 93 -24.30 15.81 -9.50
N ASN A 94 -25.05 16.82 -9.97
CA ASN A 94 -25.75 17.74 -9.09
C ASN A 94 -26.90 17.03 -8.35
N ILE A 95 -26.78 16.84 -7.03
CA ILE A 95 -27.81 16.19 -6.19
C ILE A 95 -29.13 16.98 -6.10
N ALA A 96 -29.13 18.27 -6.45
CA ALA A 96 -30.34 19.07 -6.55
C ALA A 96 -31.09 18.85 -7.89
N SER A 97 -30.44 18.26 -8.89
CA SER A 97 -31.04 17.99 -10.20
C SER A 97 -31.75 16.63 -10.23
N THR A 98 -32.87 16.57 -10.95
CA THR A 98 -33.56 15.30 -11.25
C THR A 98 -32.71 14.32 -12.05
N ASP A 99 -31.70 14.82 -12.79
CA ASP A 99 -30.82 13.97 -13.58
C ASP A 99 -29.91 13.09 -12.71
N TYR A 100 -29.62 13.51 -11.48
CA TYR A 100 -28.86 12.70 -10.54
C TYR A 100 -29.60 11.39 -10.19
N GLN A 101 -30.90 11.46 -9.94
CA GLN A 101 -31.72 10.28 -9.65
C GLN A 101 -31.82 9.35 -10.87
N ARG A 102 -31.93 9.90 -12.09
CA ARG A 102 -31.91 9.12 -13.33
C ARG A 102 -30.59 8.38 -13.50
N ASN A 103 -29.47 9.09 -13.34
CA ASN A 103 -28.14 8.50 -13.43
C ASN A 103 -27.96 7.37 -12.39
N LEU A 104 -28.47 7.54 -11.16
CA LEU A 104 -28.40 6.51 -10.13
C LEU A 104 -29.17 5.24 -10.52
N LEU A 105 -30.36 5.37 -11.11
CA LEU A 105 -31.16 4.25 -11.61
C LEU A 105 -30.52 3.58 -12.83
N ASP A 106 -29.90 4.37 -13.71
CA ASP A 106 -29.24 3.87 -14.90
C ASP A 106 -27.99 3.06 -14.56
N VAL A 107 -27.31 3.37 -13.45
CA VAL A 107 -26.12 2.62 -13.00
C VAL A 107 -26.38 1.12 -12.83
N ASP A 108 -27.58 0.75 -12.41
CA ASP A 108 -27.99 -0.65 -12.25
C ASP A 108 -28.18 -1.38 -13.58
N ASN A 109 -28.34 -0.63 -14.68
CA ASN A 109 -28.55 -1.15 -16.03
C ASN A 109 -27.30 -1.02 -16.92
N ILE A 110 -26.17 -0.50 -16.42
CA ILE A 110 -24.95 -0.32 -17.21
C ILE A 110 -24.30 -1.68 -17.48
N ASP A 111 -24.28 -2.08 -18.76
CA ASP A 111 -23.34 -3.11 -19.21
C ASP A 111 -21.94 -2.50 -19.41
N PHE A 112 -21.08 -2.72 -18.40
CA PHE A 112 -19.68 -2.26 -18.41
C PHE A 112 -18.86 -2.83 -19.58
N SER A 113 -19.29 -3.92 -20.22
CA SER A 113 -18.63 -4.52 -21.40
C SER A 113 -18.95 -3.76 -22.71
N VAL A 114 -20.08 -3.06 -22.76
CA VAL A 114 -20.54 -2.27 -23.91
C VAL A 114 -20.14 -0.80 -23.75
N ALA A 115 -20.24 -0.25 -22.54
CA ALA A 115 -19.85 1.13 -22.25
C ALA A 115 -18.37 1.41 -22.54
N SER A 116 -17.49 0.42 -22.34
CA SER A 116 -16.08 0.50 -22.70
C SER A 116 -15.82 0.66 -24.22
N ARG A 117 -16.76 0.23 -25.09
CA ARG A 117 -16.62 0.34 -26.56
C ARG A 117 -17.01 1.71 -27.10
N ASN A 118 -17.94 2.41 -26.44
CA ASN A 118 -18.50 3.69 -26.88
C ASN A 118 -17.98 4.90 -26.08
N ALA A 119 -16.95 4.72 -25.25
CA ALA A 119 -16.37 5.76 -24.42
C ALA A 119 -15.78 6.90 -25.27
N GLY A 120 -16.52 8.00 -25.39
CA GLY A 120 -16.09 9.26 -25.98
C GLY A 120 -15.01 10.00 -25.18
N SER A 121 -14.63 11.18 -25.67
CA SER A 121 -13.43 11.97 -25.31
C SER A 121 -13.46 12.70 -23.93
N ALA A 122 -14.26 12.27 -22.95
CA ALA A 122 -14.61 13.09 -21.77
C ALA A 122 -14.23 12.49 -20.40
N ALA A 123 -13.20 11.64 -20.32
CA ALA A 123 -12.82 10.95 -19.08
C ALA A 123 -11.91 11.81 -18.17
N LEU A 124 -12.35 12.08 -16.93
CA LEU A 124 -11.57 12.76 -15.89
C LEU A 124 -10.56 11.80 -15.20
N ALA A 125 -9.66 11.19 -15.97
CA ALA A 125 -8.61 10.33 -15.43
C ALA A 125 -7.22 10.96 -15.59
N THR A 126 -6.37 10.90 -14.57
CA THR A 126 -5.00 11.44 -14.63
C THR A 126 -4.01 10.60 -13.81
N THR A 127 -2.72 10.73 -14.10
CA THR A 127 -1.64 9.95 -13.47
C THR A 127 -0.52 10.85 -12.96
N VAL A 128 -0.06 10.60 -11.74
CA VAL A 128 1.14 11.18 -11.14
C VAL A 128 2.23 10.10 -11.12
N ILE A 129 3.34 10.36 -11.82
CA ILE A 129 4.39 9.37 -12.05
C ILE A 129 5.71 9.90 -11.53
N GLY A 130 6.40 9.09 -10.73
CA GLY A 130 7.74 9.44 -10.25
C GLY A 130 8.40 8.29 -9.51
N CYS A 131 9.72 8.34 -9.35
CA CYS A 131 10.49 7.30 -8.67
C CYS A 131 9.97 7.07 -7.22
N SER A 132 10.19 5.89 -6.64
CA SER A 132 9.87 5.68 -5.22
C SER A 132 10.65 6.65 -4.32
N GLY A 133 10.08 7.04 -3.19
CA GLY A 133 10.72 7.97 -2.23
C GLY A 133 10.77 9.46 -2.64
N THR A 134 10.09 9.88 -3.71
CA THR A 134 10.01 11.31 -4.09
C THR A 134 8.90 12.09 -3.39
N GLY A 135 8.09 11.44 -2.54
CA GLY A 135 7.03 12.08 -1.74
C GLY A 135 5.67 12.21 -2.42
N LYS A 136 5.40 11.48 -3.52
CA LYS A 136 4.11 11.50 -4.25
C LYS A 136 2.91 11.22 -3.36
N THR A 137 2.94 10.07 -2.68
CA THR A 137 1.90 9.59 -1.78
C THR A 137 1.67 10.55 -0.63
N THR A 138 2.75 11.07 -0.04
CA THR A 138 2.71 12.08 1.02
C THR A 138 2.09 13.40 0.54
N ALA A 139 2.43 13.85 -0.67
CA ALA A 139 1.90 15.08 -1.25
C ALA A 139 0.40 14.95 -1.56
N VAL A 140 -0.02 13.85 -2.18
CA VAL A 140 -1.45 13.59 -2.44
C VAL A 140 -2.21 13.51 -1.12
N GLN A 141 -1.71 12.75 -0.14
CA GLN A 141 -2.35 12.66 1.17
C GLN A 141 -2.48 14.03 1.83
N ALA A 142 -1.42 14.85 1.83
CA ALA A 142 -1.45 16.18 2.43
C ALA A 142 -2.47 17.12 1.76
N ILE A 143 -2.71 16.97 0.46
CA ILE A 143 -3.74 17.72 -0.27
C ILE A 143 -5.14 17.18 0.04
N LEU A 144 -5.32 15.86 0.11
CA LEU A 144 -6.61 15.27 0.51
C LEU A 144 -6.98 15.67 1.94
N ASP A 145 -5.99 15.70 2.84
CA ASP A 145 -6.13 16.14 4.23
C ASP A 145 -6.51 17.63 4.36
N SER A 146 -6.26 18.46 3.34
CA SER A 146 -6.66 19.88 3.37
C SER A 146 -8.18 20.06 3.20
N TYR A 147 -8.88 19.06 2.65
CA TYR A 147 -10.33 18.98 2.70
C TYR A 147 -10.74 18.61 4.13
N LYS A 148 -11.20 19.62 4.88
CA LYS A 148 -11.60 19.56 6.31
C LYS A 148 -12.37 18.29 6.70
N HIS A 149 -13.19 17.78 5.80
CA HIS A 149 -14.03 16.59 5.99
C HIS A 149 -13.90 15.63 4.81
N GLN A 150 -13.59 14.35 5.09
CA GLN A 150 -13.60 13.30 4.07
C GLN A 150 -15.03 12.96 3.63
N ALA A 151 -15.98 12.95 4.58
CA ALA A 151 -17.40 12.69 4.34
C ALA A 151 -18.28 13.83 4.87
N ILE A 152 -19.25 14.24 4.07
CA ILE A 152 -20.15 15.37 4.33
C ILE A 152 -21.60 14.90 4.17
N TYR A 153 -22.45 15.18 5.15
CA TYR A 153 -23.87 14.89 5.09
C TYR A 153 -24.67 16.15 4.75
N HIS A 154 -25.51 16.05 3.73
CA HIS A 154 -26.41 17.10 3.26
C HIS A 154 -27.83 16.82 3.77
N PRO A 155 -28.29 17.47 4.86
CA PRO A 155 -29.57 17.10 5.50
C PRO A 155 -30.78 17.33 4.61
N GLU A 156 -30.77 18.41 3.83
CA GLU A 156 -31.85 18.78 2.91
C GLU A 156 -32.06 17.74 1.80
N TYR A 157 -30.98 17.08 1.38
CA TYR A 157 -30.98 16.08 0.32
C TYR A 157 -30.91 14.64 0.86
N GLN A 158 -30.81 14.47 2.18
CA GLN A 158 -30.55 13.20 2.86
C GLN A 158 -29.41 12.40 2.22
N HIS A 159 -28.36 13.11 1.79
CA HIS A 159 -27.28 12.55 0.97
C HIS A 159 -25.95 12.63 1.70
N THR A 160 -25.17 11.54 1.66
CA THR A 160 -23.81 11.51 2.18
C THR A 160 -22.84 11.62 1.01
N GLN A 161 -22.13 12.73 0.93
CA GLN A 161 -21.05 12.97 0.00
C GLN A 161 -19.74 12.41 0.56
N LEU A 162 -18.99 11.65 -0.24
CA LEU A 162 -17.61 11.27 0.06
C LEU A 162 -16.66 12.08 -0.83
N VAL A 163 -15.96 13.06 -0.25
CA VAL A 163 -15.14 14.03 -1.00
C VAL A 163 -13.99 13.35 -1.74
N TRP A 164 -13.33 12.41 -1.09
CA TRP A 164 -12.24 11.64 -1.66
C TRP A 164 -12.17 10.24 -1.07
N LEU A 165 -11.74 9.29 -1.88
CA LEU A 165 -11.39 7.94 -1.45
C LEU A 165 -10.01 7.60 -2.00
N LYS A 166 -9.09 7.18 -1.14
CA LYS A 166 -7.77 6.71 -1.54
C LYS A 166 -7.63 5.24 -1.18
N ILE A 167 -7.13 4.45 -2.13
CA ILE A 167 -6.84 3.03 -1.96
C ILE A 167 -5.47 2.69 -2.53
N ASP A 168 -4.78 1.74 -1.90
CA ASP A 168 -3.52 1.23 -2.40
C ASP A 168 -3.75 -0.05 -3.21
N CYS A 169 -3.04 -0.19 -4.33
CA CYS A 169 -3.12 -1.39 -5.14
C CYS A 169 -2.52 -2.58 -4.37
N PRO A 170 -3.25 -3.69 -4.21
CA PRO A 170 -2.77 -4.83 -3.43
C PRO A 170 -1.52 -5.45 -4.07
N HIS A 171 -0.59 -5.94 -3.24
CA HIS A 171 0.67 -6.54 -3.71
C HIS A 171 0.48 -7.82 -4.53
N ASP A 172 -0.65 -8.51 -4.35
CA ASP A 172 -1.03 -9.67 -5.18
C ASP A 172 -1.44 -9.26 -6.61
N GLY A 173 -1.61 -7.96 -6.86
CA GLY A 173 -2.04 -7.37 -8.12
C GLY A 173 -3.44 -7.77 -8.56
N SER A 174 -4.25 -8.35 -7.65
CA SER A 174 -5.55 -8.92 -7.95
C SER A 174 -6.62 -7.85 -8.04
N ALA A 175 -7.35 -7.84 -9.17
CA ALA A 175 -8.52 -6.99 -9.37
C ALA A 175 -9.58 -7.19 -8.27
N LYS A 176 -9.76 -8.43 -7.79
CA LYS A 176 -10.70 -8.75 -6.71
C LYS A 176 -10.23 -8.12 -5.39
N SER A 177 -8.95 -8.23 -5.07
CA SER A 177 -8.38 -7.65 -3.85
C SER A 177 -8.50 -6.12 -3.86
N LEU A 178 -8.33 -5.47 -5.02
CA LEU A 178 -8.55 -4.03 -5.17
C LEU A 178 -10.02 -3.64 -4.90
N CYS A 179 -10.98 -4.44 -5.39
CA CYS A 179 -12.40 -4.19 -5.11
C CYS A 179 -12.72 -4.31 -3.61
N ILE A 180 -12.11 -5.29 -2.93
CA ILE A 180 -12.25 -5.46 -1.47
C ILE A 180 -11.68 -4.24 -0.74
N HIS A 181 -10.49 -3.76 -1.13
CA HIS A 181 -9.89 -2.55 -0.57
C HIS A 181 -10.78 -1.32 -0.76
N PHE A 182 -11.43 -1.19 -1.92
CA PHE A 182 -12.41 -0.13 -2.16
C PHE A 182 -13.56 -0.17 -1.15
N PHE A 183 -14.24 -1.31 -0.99
CA PHE A 183 -15.38 -1.38 -0.07
C PHE A 183 -14.97 -1.13 1.38
N ARG A 184 -13.83 -1.69 1.81
CA ARG A 184 -13.25 -1.41 3.13
C ARG A 184 -13.00 0.08 3.35
N ALA A 185 -12.37 0.74 2.39
CA ALA A 185 -12.05 2.15 2.52
C ALA A 185 -13.32 3.03 2.56
N VAL A 186 -14.41 2.63 1.90
CA VAL A 186 -15.71 3.30 2.05
C VAL A 186 -16.29 3.03 3.44
N ASP A 187 -16.30 1.77 3.88
CA ASP A 187 -16.81 1.37 5.20
C ASP A 187 -16.08 2.12 6.33
N ASP A 188 -14.76 2.26 6.24
CA ASP A 188 -13.96 3.04 7.19
C ASP A 188 -14.30 4.54 7.17
N ALA A 189 -14.61 5.09 5.99
CA ALA A 189 -14.88 6.52 5.82
C ALA A 189 -16.27 6.94 6.32
N ILE A 190 -17.30 6.11 6.07
CA ILE A 190 -18.70 6.46 6.36
C ILE A 190 -19.41 5.51 7.34
N GLY A 191 -18.74 4.44 7.79
CA GLY A 191 -19.33 3.47 8.71
C GLY A 191 -20.38 2.56 8.11
N SER A 192 -20.25 2.25 6.81
CA SER A 192 -21.11 1.29 6.10
C SER A 192 -20.62 -0.15 6.26
N ASP A 193 -21.37 -1.11 5.72
CA ASP A 193 -21.05 -2.54 5.69
C ASP A 193 -20.97 -3.08 4.25
N TYR A 194 -20.44 -2.31 3.31
CA TYR A 194 -20.39 -2.67 1.89
C TYR A 194 -19.48 -3.86 1.60
N GLU A 195 -18.38 -4.03 2.32
CA GLU A 195 -17.53 -5.21 2.16
C GLU A 195 -18.37 -6.45 2.45
N MET A 196 -19.06 -6.50 3.60
CA MET A 196 -19.90 -7.62 3.97
C MET A 196 -21.06 -7.82 2.98
N LEU A 197 -21.63 -6.73 2.45
CA LEU A 197 -22.75 -6.78 1.52
C LEU A 197 -22.35 -7.38 0.17
N TYR A 198 -21.27 -6.91 -0.44
CA TYR A 198 -20.90 -7.22 -1.83
C TYR A 198 -19.82 -8.31 -1.98
N VAL A 199 -18.97 -8.48 -0.96
CA VAL A 199 -17.89 -9.48 -1.01
C VAL A 199 -18.41 -10.82 -0.50
N LYS A 200 -18.84 -11.69 -1.43
CA LYS A 200 -19.23 -13.07 -1.15
C LYS A 200 -18.14 -14.04 -1.60
N SER A 201 -18.18 -15.26 -1.06
CA SER A 201 -17.21 -16.33 -1.38
C SER A 201 -17.10 -16.62 -2.90
N ARG A 202 -18.20 -16.43 -3.64
CA ARG A 202 -18.28 -16.61 -5.10
C ARG A 202 -18.22 -15.32 -5.92
N SER A 203 -18.08 -14.14 -5.29
CA SER A 203 -18.01 -12.88 -6.04
C SER A 203 -16.77 -12.85 -6.92
N SER A 204 -16.96 -12.54 -8.20
CA SER A 204 -15.88 -12.28 -9.15
C SER A 204 -15.48 -10.81 -9.07
N ALA A 205 -14.30 -10.45 -9.61
CA ALA A 205 -13.96 -9.04 -9.76
C ALA A 205 -15.03 -8.31 -10.59
N GLU A 206 -15.48 -8.92 -11.69
CA GLU A 206 -16.46 -8.35 -12.62
C GLU A 206 -17.81 -8.03 -11.97
N SER A 207 -18.33 -8.89 -11.08
CA SER A 207 -19.57 -8.60 -10.38
C SER A 207 -19.42 -7.40 -9.44
N MET A 208 -18.29 -7.33 -8.72
CA MET A 208 -18.02 -6.25 -7.76
C MET A 208 -17.77 -4.90 -8.44
N LEU A 209 -17.30 -4.86 -9.69
CA LEU A 209 -17.10 -3.59 -10.41
C LEU A 209 -18.43 -2.83 -10.61
N GLY A 210 -19.53 -3.54 -10.86
CA GLY A 210 -20.87 -2.93 -10.92
C GLY A 210 -21.32 -2.37 -9.57
N ASP A 211 -21.02 -3.10 -8.49
CA ASP A 211 -21.31 -2.67 -7.13
C ASP A 211 -20.48 -1.42 -6.72
N ILE A 212 -19.19 -1.37 -7.09
CA ILE A 212 -18.33 -0.18 -6.89
C ILE A 212 -18.92 1.03 -7.59
N ALA A 213 -19.35 0.84 -8.84
CA ALA A 213 -20.00 1.88 -9.62
C ALA A 213 -21.25 2.44 -8.93
N ARG A 214 -22.09 1.55 -8.38
CA ARG A 214 -23.26 1.93 -7.58
C ARG A 214 -22.86 2.72 -6.33
N VAL A 215 -21.89 2.23 -5.55
CA VAL A 215 -21.42 2.92 -4.33
C VAL A 215 -20.85 4.30 -4.66
N CYS A 216 -20.08 4.42 -5.76
CA CYS A 216 -19.55 5.68 -6.26
C CYS A 216 -20.66 6.71 -6.58
N ALA A 217 -21.76 6.25 -7.17
CA ALA A 217 -22.92 7.10 -7.47
C ALA A 217 -23.71 7.45 -6.21
N LEU A 218 -23.96 6.47 -5.34
CA LEU A 218 -24.74 6.61 -4.10
C LEU A 218 -24.13 7.63 -3.13
N HIS A 219 -22.80 7.70 -3.04
CA HIS A 219 -22.10 8.62 -2.14
C HIS A 219 -21.45 9.79 -2.85
N SER A 220 -21.76 9.99 -4.13
CA SER A 220 -21.16 11.03 -4.98
C SER A 220 -19.66 11.16 -4.74
N ILE A 221 -18.89 10.09 -4.96
CA ILE A 221 -17.44 10.10 -4.63
C ILE A 221 -16.72 11.17 -5.46
N GLY A 222 -16.10 12.15 -4.81
CA GLY A 222 -15.51 13.31 -5.49
C GLY A 222 -14.29 12.98 -6.33
N ILE A 223 -13.39 12.14 -5.80
CA ILE A 223 -12.24 11.60 -6.53
C ILE A 223 -11.85 10.23 -5.96
N LEU A 224 -11.50 9.30 -6.83
CA LEU A 224 -10.90 8.01 -6.47
C LEU A 224 -9.41 8.06 -6.75
N VAL A 225 -8.60 7.97 -5.71
CA VAL A 225 -7.13 7.91 -5.78
C VAL A 225 -6.68 6.46 -5.64
N ILE A 226 -5.86 6.00 -6.58
CA ILE A 226 -5.32 4.65 -6.59
C ILE A 226 -3.81 4.74 -6.57
N ASP A 227 -3.22 4.38 -5.43
CA ASP A 227 -1.77 4.39 -5.22
C ASP A 227 -1.12 3.06 -5.61
N GLU A 228 0.19 3.12 -5.85
CA GLU A 228 1.04 1.99 -6.22
C GLU A 228 0.50 1.17 -7.41
N ILE A 229 -0.06 1.85 -8.43
CA ILE A 229 -0.74 1.21 -9.57
C ILE A 229 0.17 0.24 -10.34
N GLN A 230 1.49 0.35 -10.23
CA GLN A 230 2.43 -0.60 -10.85
C GLN A 230 2.34 -2.02 -10.26
N HIS A 231 1.79 -2.19 -9.05
CA HIS A 231 1.50 -3.51 -8.49
C HIS A 231 0.37 -4.22 -9.23
N LEU A 232 -0.41 -3.52 -10.05
CA LEU A 232 -1.44 -4.13 -10.87
C LEU A 232 -0.78 -5.07 -11.88
N ASN A 233 -0.92 -6.36 -11.65
CA ASN A 233 -0.17 -7.37 -12.37
C ASN A 233 -0.73 -7.56 -13.79
N ALA A 234 0.08 -7.29 -14.81
CA ALA A 234 -0.25 -7.55 -16.20
C ALA A 234 -0.23 -9.06 -16.57
N ALA A 235 0.14 -9.95 -15.64
CA ALA A 235 0.40 -11.35 -15.93
C ALA A 235 -0.83 -12.16 -16.42
N ARG A 236 -0.67 -12.71 -17.63
CA ARG A 236 -1.31 -13.85 -18.32
C ARG A 236 -2.83 -13.92 -18.50
N SER A 237 -3.67 -13.19 -17.76
CA SER A 237 -5.14 -13.37 -17.80
C SER A 237 -5.95 -12.16 -18.32
N GLY A 238 -5.31 -11.05 -18.66
CA GLY A 238 -6.00 -9.85 -19.16
C GLY A 238 -6.85 -9.11 -18.11
N GLY A 239 -6.80 -9.50 -16.84
CA GLY A 239 -7.54 -8.87 -15.74
C GLY A 239 -7.16 -7.39 -15.51
N ALA A 240 -5.87 -7.05 -15.58
CA ALA A 240 -5.41 -5.66 -15.48
C ALA A 240 -6.00 -4.76 -16.59
N ALA A 241 -6.04 -5.24 -17.85
CA ALA A 241 -6.63 -4.49 -18.95
C ALA A 241 -8.14 -4.29 -18.77
N LYS A 242 -8.86 -5.29 -18.25
CA LYS A 242 -10.28 -5.15 -17.90
C LYS A 242 -10.51 -4.12 -16.80
N LEU A 243 -9.65 -4.10 -15.78
CA LEU A 243 -9.75 -3.17 -14.66
C LEU A 243 -9.42 -1.72 -15.08
N LEU A 244 -8.43 -1.54 -15.95
CA LEU A 244 -8.17 -0.24 -16.58
C LEU A 244 -9.37 0.22 -17.42
N ASN A 245 -9.97 -0.68 -18.21
CA ASN A 245 -11.20 -0.37 -18.95
C ASN A 245 -12.37 -0.04 -18.00
N PHE A 246 -12.43 -0.64 -16.82
CA PHE A 246 -13.42 -0.28 -15.82
C PHE A 246 -13.25 1.15 -15.32
N PHE A 247 -12.04 1.60 -14.95
CA PHE A 247 -11.84 2.99 -14.51
C PHE A 247 -12.15 4.01 -15.60
N VAL A 248 -11.91 3.63 -16.85
CA VAL A 248 -12.36 4.40 -18.01
C VAL A 248 -13.88 4.47 -18.07
N THR A 249 -14.58 3.37 -17.85
CA THR A 249 -16.05 3.37 -17.83
C THR A 249 -16.58 4.16 -16.63
N LEU A 250 -15.95 4.04 -15.46
CA LEU A 250 -16.29 4.76 -14.23
C LEU A 250 -16.22 6.28 -14.45
N THR A 251 -15.14 6.76 -15.07
CA THR A 251 -14.99 8.19 -15.41
C THR A 251 -15.95 8.66 -16.49
N ASN A 252 -16.27 7.83 -17.49
CA ASN A 252 -17.11 8.24 -18.61
C ASN A 252 -18.60 8.18 -18.32
N VAL A 253 -19.07 7.17 -17.59
CA VAL A 253 -20.49 6.94 -17.35
C VAL A 253 -20.90 7.54 -16.01
N ILE A 254 -20.16 7.22 -14.95
CA ILE A 254 -20.51 7.62 -13.58
C ILE A 254 -19.93 9.00 -13.24
N LYS A 255 -19.04 9.53 -14.10
CA LYS A 255 -18.43 10.87 -13.95
C LYS A 255 -17.61 11.02 -12.66
N VAL A 256 -17.10 9.91 -12.12
CA VAL A 256 -16.19 9.91 -10.97
C VAL A 256 -14.75 10.07 -11.49
N PRO A 257 -14.03 11.14 -11.12
CA PRO A 257 -12.64 11.32 -11.45
C PRO A 257 -11.74 10.26 -10.82
N VAL A 258 -10.70 9.82 -11.53
CA VAL A 258 -9.73 8.82 -11.04
C VAL A 258 -8.30 9.35 -11.16
N LEU A 259 -7.56 9.35 -10.05
CA LEU A 259 -6.15 9.73 -9.98
C LEU A 259 -5.30 8.49 -9.70
N PHE A 260 -4.41 8.16 -10.63
CA PHE A 260 -3.45 7.07 -10.47
C PHE A 260 -2.11 7.61 -9.96
N ILE A 261 -1.52 6.98 -8.95
CA ILE A 261 -0.17 7.26 -8.47
C ILE A 261 0.67 6.00 -8.68
N GLY A 262 1.89 6.16 -9.18
CA GLY A 262 2.80 5.03 -9.31
C GLY A 262 4.18 5.39 -9.81
N THR A 263 5.00 4.36 -10.00
CA THR A 263 6.36 4.49 -10.54
C THR A 263 6.33 4.56 -12.08
N PRO A 264 7.44 4.96 -12.74
CA PRO A 264 7.53 4.94 -14.20
C PRO A 264 7.16 3.60 -14.85
N LYS A 265 7.26 2.46 -14.15
CA LYS A 265 6.81 1.16 -14.68
C LYS A 265 5.31 1.11 -14.94
N ALA A 266 4.51 1.88 -14.19
CA ALA A 266 3.08 2.01 -14.43
C ALA A 266 2.75 2.53 -15.84
N LEU A 267 3.66 3.26 -16.51
CA LEU A 267 3.45 3.72 -17.88
C LEU A 267 3.19 2.57 -18.86
N GLU A 268 3.81 1.41 -18.63
CA GLU A 268 3.63 0.23 -19.48
C GLU A 268 2.19 -0.30 -19.43
N LEU A 269 1.49 -0.14 -18.30
CA LEU A 269 0.08 -0.51 -18.16
C LEU A 269 -0.83 0.30 -19.07
N PHE A 270 -0.45 1.56 -19.35
CA PHE A 270 -1.22 2.48 -20.19
C PHE A 270 -0.78 2.48 -21.66
N SER A 271 0.36 1.84 -21.98
CA SER A 271 0.97 1.79 -23.32
C SER A 271 0.15 1.01 -24.38
N PRO A 272 -0.40 -0.20 -24.13
CA PRO A 272 -1.12 -0.96 -25.15
C PRO A 272 -2.48 -0.35 -25.53
N THR A 273 -2.99 0.59 -24.75
CA THR A 273 -4.13 1.43 -25.12
C THR A 273 -3.65 2.86 -25.28
N LEU A 274 -3.15 3.23 -26.46
CA LEU A 274 -2.85 4.64 -26.82
C LEU A 274 -4.05 5.61 -26.66
N ARG A 275 -5.25 5.09 -26.33
CA ARG A 275 -6.40 5.84 -25.81
C ARG A 275 -6.24 6.26 -24.34
N SER A 276 -5.60 5.46 -23.47
CA SER A 276 -5.25 5.72 -22.05
C SER A 276 -4.20 6.82 -21.89
N ALA A 277 -3.12 6.74 -22.65
CA ALA A 277 -2.02 7.70 -22.57
C ALA A 277 -2.44 9.14 -22.98
N ARG A 278 -3.33 9.30 -23.99
CA ARG A 278 -3.92 10.61 -24.32
C ARG A 278 -4.90 11.13 -23.26
N ARG A 279 -5.48 10.25 -22.42
CA ARG A 279 -6.43 10.63 -21.35
C ARG A 279 -5.73 11.23 -20.14
N ALA A 280 -4.56 10.72 -19.77
CA ALA A 280 -3.69 11.34 -18.76
C ALA A 280 -3.28 12.78 -19.13
N ALA A 281 -3.45 13.20 -20.39
CA ALA A 281 -3.10 14.54 -20.86
C ALA A 281 -4.18 15.62 -20.67
N GLN A 282 -5.43 15.30 -20.29
CA GLN A 282 -6.48 16.34 -20.13
C GLN A 282 -6.28 17.27 -18.93
N PHE A 283 -5.69 16.77 -17.85
CA PHE A 283 -5.16 17.59 -16.74
C PHE A 283 -3.62 17.62 -16.71
N GLY A 284 -2.97 17.04 -17.73
CA GLY A 284 -1.53 16.79 -17.80
C GLY A 284 -1.09 15.59 -16.96
N SER A 285 -0.10 14.84 -17.43
CA SER A 285 0.63 13.89 -16.58
C SER A 285 1.63 14.67 -15.74
N LEU A 286 1.49 14.66 -14.42
CA LEU A 286 2.47 15.30 -13.55
C LEU A 286 3.66 14.34 -13.37
N ASN A 287 4.77 14.68 -14.00
CA ASN A 287 6.04 14.00 -13.77
C ASN A 287 6.60 14.50 -12.43
N TRP A 288 6.40 13.71 -11.39
CA TRP A 288 6.90 13.97 -10.05
C TRP A 288 8.37 13.57 -9.95
N ASN A 289 9.21 14.45 -10.48
CA ASN A 289 10.64 14.24 -10.56
C ASN A 289 11.33 14.54 -9.22
N ARG A 290 12.53 13.97 -9.07
CA ARG A 290 13.51 14.38 -8.06
C ARG A 290 13.87 15.86 -8.23
N PHE A 291 14.43 16.48 -7.20
CA PHE A 291 14.94 17.85 -7.33
C PHE A 291 16.01 17.90 -8.43
N GLU A 292 16.08 19.02 -9.15
CA GLU A 292 17.12 19.25 -10.16
C GLU A 292 18.29 20.03 -9.52
N HIS A 293 19.52 19.65 -9.86
CA HIS A 293 20.70 20.45 -9.55
C HIS A 293 20.89 21.47 -10.66
N LEU A 294 21.15 22.72 -10.30
CA LEU A 294 21.55 23.79 -11.21
C LEU A 294 20.47 24.12 -12.26
N SER A 295 19.53 24.99 -11.88
CA SER A 295 18.90 25.84 -12.89
C SER A 295 19.97 26.78 -13.46
N ASN A 296 20.05 26.92 -14.79
CA ASN A 296 20.90 27.87 -15.53
C ASN A 296 20.55 29.35 -15.26
N THR A 297 20.24 29.70 -14.02
CA THR A 297 19.78 31.00 -13.55
C THR A 297 20.51 31.34 -12.26
N THR A 298 20.83 32.61 -12.08
CA THR A 298 21.46 33.21 -10.88
C THR A 298 20.67 33.07 -9.58
N ASP A 299 19.54 32.37 -9.59
CA ASP A 299 18.66 32.14 -8.44
C ASP A 299 18.95 30.81 -7.75
N GLU A 300 18.80 30.79 -6.43
CA GLU A 300 18.90 29.60 -5.59
C GLU A 300 17.93 28.49 -6.06
N SER A 301 18.47 27.30 -6.26
CA SER A 301 17.73 26.14 -6.78
C SER A 301 16.65 25.66 -5.78
N GLU A 302 15.62 24.97 -6.29
CA GLU A 302 14.58 24.39 -5.40
C GLU A 302 15.19 23.37 -4.40
N TRP A 303 16.23 22.64 -4.81
CA TRP A 303 17.01 21.76 -3.93
C TRP A 303 17.68 22.52 -2.79
N GLU A 304 18.36 23.62 -3.08
CA GLU A 304 19.05 24.40 -2.06
C GLU A 304 18.08 24.98 -1.04
N ARG A 305 16.91 25.47 -1.49
CA ARG A 305 15.86 25.96 -0.57
C ARG A 305 15.33 24.85 0.32
N PHE A 306 15.06 23.67 -0.25
CA PHE A 306 14.67 22.48 0.49
C PHE A 306 15.72 22.10 1.54
N PHE A 307 16.97 21.96 1.11
CA PHE A 307 18.09 21.55 1.95
C PHE A 307 18.37 22.56 3.07
N ASN A 308 18.36 23.87 2.76
CA ASN A 308 18.56 24.93 3.75
C ASN A 308 17.45 24.93 4.83
N ARG A 309 16.22 24.58 4.48
CA ARG A 309 15.14 24.43 5.47
C ARG A 309 15.30 23.17 6.31
N MET A 310 15.66 22.06 5.68
CA MET A 310 15.93 20.79 6.36
C MET A 310 17.08 20.94 7.36
N TRP A 311 18.18 21.58 6.95
CA TRP A 311 19.40 21.73 7.76
C TRP A 311 19.20 22.52 9.06
N LYS A 312 18.16 23.36 9.12
CA LYS A 312 17.78 24.09 10.35
C LYS A 312 17.14 23.18 11.41
N LEU A 313 16.70 21.97 11.05
CA LEU A 313 16.07 21.00 11.94
C LEU A 313 17.12 20.12 12.64
N GLN A 314 18.02 20.75 13.40
CA GLN A 314 19.05 20.05 14.18
C GLN A 314 18.69 19.95 15.66
N TRP A 315 18.65 18.73 16.19
CA TRP A 315 18.45 18.44 17.62
C TRP A 315 19.78 18.47 18.42
N PHE A 316 20.63 19.44 18.11
CA PHE A 316 21.89 19.67 18.81
C PHE A 316 21.80 20.89 19.71
N GLN A 317 22.59 20.90 20.78
CA GLN A 317 22.77 22.07 21.63
C GLN A 317 23.37 23.24 20.83
N SER A 318 24.36 22.93 19.99
CA SER A 318 25.03 23.87 19.10
C SER A 318 24.87 23.40 17.64
N PRO A 319 23.96 24.01 16.85
CA PRO A 319 23.74 23.61 15.47
C PRO A 319 25.00 23.77 14.62
N THR A 320 25.28 22.77 13.78
CA THR A 320 26.35 22.82 12.80
C THR A 320 25.95 23.77 11.65
N PRO A 321 26.76 24.80 11.34
CA PRO A 321 26.47 25.71 10.24
C PRO A 321 26.53 24.97 8.90
N ILE A 322 25.68 25.38 7.97
CA ILE A 322 25.68 24.83 6.61
C ILE A 322 26.88 25.35 5.82
N THR A 323 27.54 24.46 5.09
CA THR A 323 28.69 24.80 4.22
C THR A 323 28.43 24.32 2.80
N THR A 324 29.05 24.95 1.80
CA THR A 324 28.95 24.52 0.40
C THR A 324 29.38 23.06 0.19
N PRO A 325 30.53 22.60 0.74
CA PRO A 325 30.93 21.19 0.61
C PRO A 325 29.89 20.20 1.17
N MET A 326 29.18 20.58 2.24
CA MET A 326 28.13 19.73 2.80
C MET A 326 26.91 19.64 1.87
N LYS A 327 26.53 20.74 1.21
CA LYS A 327 25.44 20.75 0.21
C LYS A 327 25.79 19.85 -0.97
N ASP A 328 27.02 19.98 -1.47
CA ASP A 328 27.50 19.21 -2.62
C ASP A 328 27.56 17.71 -2.29
N LEU A 329 28.04 17.35 -1.10
CA LEU A 329 28.06 15.96 -0.63
C LEU A 329 26.66 15.38 -0.52
N PHE A 330 25.72 16.08 0.11
CA PHE A 330 24.33 15.61 0.19
C PHE A 330 23.70 15.49 -1.19
N TRP A 331 23.98 16.40 -2.12
CA TRP A 331 23.54 16.26 -3.49
C TRP A 331 24.11 15.00 -4.15
N GLU A 332 25.41 14.77 -4.03
CA GLU A 332 26.09 13.61 -4.61
C GLU A 332 25.50 12.29 -4.13
N LEU A 333 25.27 12.16 -2.82
CA LEU A 333 24.80 10.93 -2.18
C LEU A 333 23.29 10.70 -2.32
N THR A 334 22.50 11.75 -2.55
CA THR A 334 21.02 11.64 -2.58
C THR A 334 20.43 11.84 -3.98
N GLN A 335 21.16 12.49 -4.88
CA GLN A 335 20.75 12.84 -6.24
C GLN A 335 19.38 13.55 -6.31
N GLY A 336 19.05 14.36 -5.30
CA GLY A 336 17.81 15.11 -5.23
C GLY A 336 16.57 14.28 -4.82
N VAL A 337 16.75 13.05 -4.33
CA VAL A 337 15.65 12.25 -3.77
C VAL A 337 15.36 12.70 -2.34
N ALA A 338 14.23 13.38 -2.14
CA ALA A 338 13.86 14.01 -0.88
C ALA A 338 13.88 13.05 0.32
N HIS A 339 13.28 11.85 0.18
CA HIS A 339 13.22 10.87 1.27
C HIS A 339 14.61 10.37 1.68
N VAL A 340 15.52 10.14 0.71
CA VAL A 340 16.90 9.74 0.98
C VAL A 340 17.64 10.85 1.72
N ALA A 341 17.46 12.10 1.31
CA ALA A 341 18.08 13.25 1.95
C ALA A 341 17.64 13.44 3.41
N VAL A 342 16.33 13.36 3.67
CA VAL A 342 15.76 13.47 5.02
C VAL A 342 16.20 12.28 5.89
N SER A 343 16.22 11.08 5.32
CA SER A 343 16.68 9.87 6.02
C SER A 343 18.16 9.94 6.38
N LEU A 344 19.03 10.28 5.42
CA LEU A 344 20.46 10.45 5.66
C LEU A 344 20.72 11.52 6.73
N PHE A 345 20.01 12.64 6.67
CA PHE A 345 20.12 13.71 7.65
C PHE A 345 19.67 13.27 9.06
N TYR A 346 18.57 12.52 9.17
CA TYR A 346 18.15 11.92 10.43
C TYR A 346 19.19 10.95 11.01
N LEU A 347 19.71 10.04 10.18
CA LEU A 347 20.70 9.04 10.62
C LEU A 347 22.01 9.69 11.08
N CYS A 348 22.48 10.72 10.36
CA CYS A 348 23.66 11.51 10.77
C CYS A 348 23.45 12.15 12.14
N GLN A 349 22.27 12.74 12.40
CA GLN A 349 21.96 13.32 13.70
C GLN A 349 21.89 12.27 14.81
N ALA A 350 21.22 11.15 14.56
CA ALA A 350 21.10 10.06 15.53
C ALA A 350 22.49 9.54 15.92
N ARG A 351 23.37 9.31 14.93
CA ARG A 351 24.72 8.81 15.16
C ARG A 351 25.61 9.81 15.89
N ALA A 352 25.53 11.10 15.52
CA ALA A 352 26.24 12.18 16.21
C ALA A 352 25.86 12.26 17.71
N VAL A 353 24.57 12.14 18.02
CA VAL A 353 24.07 12.19 19.39
C VAL A 353 24.46 10.94 20.19
N VAL A 354 24.37 9.74 19.60
CA VAL A 354 24.81 8.50 20.27
C VAL A 354 26.31 8.52 20.56
N ALA A 355 27.12 9.05 19.63
CA ALA A 355 28.56 9.20 19.82
C ALA A 355 28.95 10.32 20.80
N GLY A 356 27.98 11.09 21.33
CA GLY A 356 28.23 12.25 22.21
C GLY A 356 28.91 13.44 21.52
N LYS A 357 29.04 13.39 20.18
CA LYS A 357 29.68 14.43 19.37
C LYS A 357 28.63 15.04 18.45
N GLU A 358 27.91 16.03 18.96
CA GLU A 358 26.75 16.69 18.30
C GLU A 358 27.16 17.60 17.11
N VAL A 359 27.93 17.05 16.17
CA VAL A 359 28.43 17.76 14.98
C VAL A 359 28.29 16.86 13.77
N ILE A 360 27.71 17.38 12.69
CA ILE A 360 27.65 16.67 11.40
C ILE A 360 28.88 17.05 10.57
N THR A 361 29.82 16.12 10.46
CA THR A 361 31.03 16.28 9.62
C THR A 361 30.85 15.59 8.27
N LEU A 362 31.62 16.00 7.25
CA LEU A 362 31.57 15.35 5.92
C LEU A 362 31.83 13.84 6.02
N LYS A 363 32.85 13.45 6.80
CA LYS A 363 33.18 12.05 7.05
C LYS A 363 32.03 11.27 7.69
N LEU A 364 31.34 11.85 8.68
CA LEU A 364 30.18 11.20 9.30
C LEU A 364 29.08 10.90 8.28
N VAL A 365 28.82 11.85 7.36
CA VAL A 365 27.80 11.69 6.33
C VAL A 365 28.18 10.56 5.37
N GLU A 366 29.45 10.49 4.95
CA GLU A 366 29.97 9.40 4.11
C GLU A 366 29.87 8.04 4.83
N ASP A 367 30.31 7.97 6.10
CA ASP A 367 30.29 6.74 6.90
C ASP A 367 28.84 6.23 7.06
N VAL A 368 27.90 7.11 7.43
CA VAL A 368 26.47 6.76 7.57
C VAL A 368 25.87 6.31 6.24
N PHE A 369 26.16 7.03 5.14
CA PHE A 369 25.66 6.64 3.84
C PHE A 369 26.20 5.27 3.41
N ASN A 370 27.48 5.00 3.66
CA ASN A 370 28.12 3.76 3.26
C ASN A 370 27.66 2.55 4.08
N GLU A 371 27.46 2.73 5.38
CA GLU A 371 27.11 1.64 6.28
C GLU A 371 25.60 1.39 6.36
N GLU A 372 24.81 2.45 6.54
CA GLU A 372 23.37 2.34 6.85
C GLU A 372 22.46 2.43 5.61
N LEU A 373 22.94 3.06 4.52
CA LEU A 373 22.20 3.21 3.27
C LEU A 373 22.80 2.39 2.11
N SER A 374 23.61 1.38 2.40
CA SER A 374 24.25 0.50 1.41
C SER A 374 23.27 -0.13 0.40
N ILE A 375 22.06 -0.46 0.85
CA ILE A 375 20.99 -1.07 0.03
C ILE A 375 20.60 -0.18 -1.16
N ILE A 376 20.65 1.14 -1.02
CA ILE A 376 20.24 2.08 -2.07
C ILE A 376 21.40 2.60 -2.93
N HIS A 377 22.65 2.22 -2.63
CA HIS A 377 23.81 2.64 -3.44
C HIS A 377 23.67 2.32 -4.92
N PRO A 378 23.19 1.13 -5.34
CA PRO A 378 23.00 0.82 -6.76
C PRO A 378 22.03 1.79 -7.44
N MET A 379 20.96 2.16 -6.74
CA MET A 379 19.98 3.15 -7.21
C MET A 379 20.61 4.53 -7.36
N ILE A 380 21.34 5.02 -6.34
CA ILE A 380 22.00 6.33 -6.40
C ILE A 380 23.02 6.40 -7.55
N ARG A 381 23.83 5.34 -7.73
CA ARG A 381 24.77 5.24 -8.86
C ARG A 381 24.05 5.23 -10.21
N ALA A 382 22.91 4.57 -10.32
CA ALA A 382 22.09 4.62 -11.52
C ALA A 382 21.59 6.04 -11.81
N LEU A 383 21.11 6.77 -10.78
CA LEU A 383 20.66 8.16 -10.89
C LEU A 383 21.80 9.12 -11.29
N GLN A 384 23.00 8.94 -10.72
CA GLN A 384 24.23 9.66 -11.08
C GLN A 384 24.63 9.44 -12.55
N SER A 385 24.47 8.20 -13.05
CA SER A 385 24.84 7.87 -14.43
C SER A 385 23.97 8.56 -15.49
N GLY A 386 22.80 9.08 -15.11
CA GLY A 386 21.86 9.72 -16.04
C GLY A 386 21.21 8.79 -17.07
N ARG A 387 21.54 7.48 -17.06
CA ARG A 387 21.03 6.50 -18.02
C ARG A 387 19.61 6.08 -17.64
N LYS A 388 18.63 6.46 -18.47
CA LYS A 388 17.21 6.15 -18.27
C LYS A 388 16.93 4.66 -18.05
N GLU A 389 17.64 3.79 -18.77
CA GLU A 389 17.47 2.33 -18.67
C GLU A 389 17.88 1.77 -17.29
N GLU A 390 18.95 2.29 -16.71
CA GLU A 390 19.40 1.89 -15.36
C GLU A 390 18.47 2.45 -14.27
N ILE A 391 17.97 3.68 -14.45
CA ILE A 391 17.05 4.32 -13.50
C ILE A 391 15.73 3.54 -13.40
N VAL A 392 15.21 3.04 -14.52
CA VAL A 392 13.96 2.26 -14.54
C VAL A 392 14.10 0.92 -13.79
N LYS A 393 15.28 0.29 -13.80
CA LYS A 393 15.52 -0.98 -13.08
C LYS A 393 15.33 -0.84 -11.58
N TYR A 394 15.68 0.32 -11.02
CA TYR A 394 15.63 0.59 -9.58
C TYR A 394 14.47 1.50 -9.17
N ALA A 395 13.53 1.80 -10.08
CA ALA A 395 12.43 2.73 -9.81
C ALA A 395 11.43 2.25 -8.72
N ASP A 396 11.40 0.94 -8.45
CA ASP A 396 10.53 0.28 -7.48
C ASP A 396 11.26 -0.13 -6.18
N LEU A 397 12.49 0.36 -5.95
CA LEU A 397 13.12 0.17 -4.63
C LEU A 397 12.36 1.02 -3.63
N ASP A 398 11.38 0.39 -2.97
CA ASP A 398 10.84 0.91 -1.73
C ASP A 398 11.95 0.88 -0.69
N LEU A 399 12.22 2.05 -0.12
CA LEU A 399 12.85 2.17 1.18
C LEU A 399 11.70 2.09 2.18
N PRO A 400 11.45 0.95 2.86
CA PRO A 400 10.50 0.94 3.94
C PRO A 400 10.95 1.97 4.97
N ALA A 401 10.10 2.95 5.28
CA ALA A 401 10.31 3.85 6.41
C ALA A 401 10.56 3.05 7.71
N ASP A 402 10.04 1.83 7.77
CA ASP A 402 10.22 0.88 8.88
C ASP A 402 11.58 0.15 8.88
N SER A 403 12.28 -0.01 7.74
CA SER A 403 13.64 -0.59 7.77
C SER A 403 14.67 0.37 8.38
N ILE A 404 14.40 1.68 8.35
CA ILE A 404 15.19 2.71 9.03
C ILE A 404 14.93 2.69 10.55
N ARG A 405 13.83 2.07 11.00
CA ARG A 405 13.46 1.97 12.43
C ARG A 405 14.18 0.84 13.17
N ILE A 406 14.86 -0.08 12.48
CA ILE A 406 15.44 -1.28 13.10
C ILE A 406 16.94 -1.43 12.75
N ILE A 407 17.75 -0.41 13.04
CA ILE A 407 19.20 -0.60 13.25
C ILE A 407 19.60 0.34 14.40
N GLY A 408 19.71 -0.19 15.60
CA GLY A 408 19.99 0.62 16.80
C GLY A 408 19.80 -0.07 18.14
N GLN A 409 19.29 -1.30 18.17
CA GLN A 409 19.31 -2.17 19.34
C GLN A 409 20.19 -3.39 19.05
N ALA A 410 21.50 -3.16 18.92
CA ALA A 410 22.52 -4.21 19.00
C ALA A 410 23.87 -3.55 19.32
N SER A 411 23.98 -2.97 20.52
CA SER A 411 25.24 -2.72 21.25
C SER A 411 24.91 -1.99 22.56
N ASP A 412 24.14 -2.64 23.42
CA ASP A 412 24.32 -2.45 24.86
C ASP A 412 25.02 -3.72 25.34
N SER A 413 26.34 -3.64 25.45
CA SER A 413 27.11 -4.56 26.27
C SER A 413 27.26 -3.93 27.66
N ASP A 414 27.20 -4.80 28.67
CA ASP A 414 27.65 -4.63 30.05
C ASP A 414 26.59 -4.23 31.09
N VAL A 415 25.88 -5.25 31.58
CA VAL A 415 25.70 -5.41 33.03
C VAL A 415 26.25 -6.79 33.41
N ASP A 416 27.27 -6.76 34.27
CA ASP A 416 28.00 -7.90 34.82
C ASP A 416 27.11 -9.00 35.40
N GLU A 417 27.43 -10.25 35.10
CA GLU A 417 27.41 -11.34 36.10
C GLU A 417 28.44 -12.41 35.73
N ILE A 418 29.40 -12.62 36.63
CA ILE A 418 30.43 -13.66 36.58
C ILE A 418 29.79 -14.94 37.11
N GLU A 419 29.88 -16.06 36.39
CA GLU A 419 30.54 -17.30 36.84
C GLU A 419 30.50 -18.41 35.77
N ALA A 420 31.57 -19.19 35.77
CA ALA A 420 31.98 -20.14 34.74
C ALA A 420 31.12 -21.43 34.69
N THR A 421 31.05 -22.08 33.52
CA THR A 421 31.50 -23.48 33.28
C THR A 421 31.04 -24.00 31.90
N GLY A 422 31.97 -24.61 31.13
CA GLY A 422 31.68 -25.79 30.29
C GLY A 422 31.67 -25.65 28.76
N GLU A 423 32.84 -25.51 28.13
CA GLU A 423 33.06 -25.90 26.72
C GLU A 423 33.12 -27.44 26.61
N VAL A 424 32.06 -28.12 26.14
CA VAL A 424 32.12 -29.56 25.74
C VAL A 424 31.21 -29.93 24.54
N THR A 425 30.43 -29.01 23.96
CA THR A 425 29.39 -29.40 22.98
C THR A 425 29.83 -29.52 21.52
N ASP A 426 30.97 -28.95 21.12
CA ASP A 426 31.34 -28.87 19.69
C ASP A 426 32.06 -30.13 19.17
N ASP A 427 32.95 -30.74 19.96
CA ASP A 427 33.70 -31.94 19.54
C ASP A 427 32.80 -33.17 19.30
N LYS A 428 31.80 -33.39 20.16
CA LYS A 428 30.86 -34.52 20.03
C LYS A 428 30.01 -34.44 18.76
N LEU A 429 29.69 -33.23 18.31
CA LEU A 429 28.85 -33.00 17.14
C LEU A 429 29.64 -33.27 15.86
N VAL A 430 30.91 -32.87 15.82
CA VAL A 430 31.82 -33.14 14.69
C VAL A 430 32.07 -34.65 14.55
N GLU A 431 32.43 -35.34 15.64
CA GLU A 431 32.70 -36.79 15.62
C GLU A 431 31.47 -37.61 15.20
N LEU A 432 30.28 -37.25 15.69
CA LEU A 432 29.04 -37.95 15.34
C LEU A 432 28.66 -37.72 13.87
N THR A 433 28.87 -36.50 13.36
CA THR A 433 28.59 -36.17 11.95
C THR A 433 29.50 -36.97 11.02
N ASP A 434 30.80 -37.05 11.31
CA ASP A 434 31.76 -37.82 10.52
C ASP A 434 31.43 -39.32 10.52
N MET A 435 31.02 -39.87 11.67
CA MET A 435 30.63 -41.28 11.79
C MET A 435 29.38 -41.61 10.94
N LEU A 436 28.40 -40.70 10.89
CA LEU A 436 27.18 -40.85 10.09
C LEU A 436 27.45 -40.75 8.58
N ILE A 437 28.40 -39.89 8.18
CA ILE A 437 28.86 -39.80 6.78
C ILE A 437 29.54 -41.11 6.37
N LEU A 438 30.40 -41.66 7.24
CA LEU A 438 31.06 -42.96 7.02
C LEU A 438 30.06 -44.12 6.92
N MET A 439 28.91 -44.01 7.60
CA MET A 439 27.80 -44.96 7.50
C MET A 439 26.89 -44.75 6.28
N GLY A 440 27.19 -43.77 5.42
CA GLY A 440 26.51 -43.56 4.14
C GLY A 440 25.40 -42.52 4.14
N LEU A 441 25.24 -41.73 5.21
CA LEU A 441 24.34 -40.56 5.19
C LEU A 441 25.02 -39.39 4.48
N GLY A 442 24.28 -38.70 3.62
CA GLY A 442 24.77 -37.48 2.97
C GLY A 442 25.08 -36.38 3.98
N GLU A 443 26.12 -35.60 3.73
CA GLU A 443 26.69 -34.58 4.65
C GLU A 443 25.64 -33.63 5.25
N ASP A 444 24.71 -33.14 4.44
CA ASP A 444 23.62 -32.24 4.88
C ASP A 444 22.63 -32.92 5.84
N VAL A 445 22.40 -34.22 5.65
CA VAL A 445 21.46 -35.02 6.47
C VAL A 445 22.14 -35.49 7.75
N ALA A 446 23.42 -35.89 7.66
CA ALA A 446 24.22 -36.34 8.78
C ALA A 446 24.36 -35.26 9.85
N LYS A 447 24.64 -34.01 9.45
CA LYS A 447 24.81 -32.90 10.39
C LYS A 447 23.50 -32.52 11.10
N LEU A 448 22.38 -32.61 10.40
CA LEU A 448 21.06 -32.34 10.97
C LEU A 448 20.63 -33.45 11.93
N ALA A 449 20.85 -34.71 11.56
CA ALA A 449 20.55 -35.88 12.38
C ALA A 449 21.44 -35.93 13.64
N ALA A 450 22.73 -35.57 13.52
CA ALA A 450 23.65 -35.50 14.65
C ALA A 450 23.21 -34.45 15.68
N ARG A 451 22.83 -33.25 15.22
CA ARG A 451 22.27 -32.19 16.07
C ARG A 451 21.01 -32.64 16.80
N GLN A 452 20.08 -33.23 16.05
CA GLN A 452 18.82 -33.68 16.61
C GLN A 452 19.01 -34.80 17.65
N ALA A 453 19.91 -35.75 17.42
CA ALA A 453 20.18 -36.84 18.36
C ALA A 453 20.84 -36.34 19.67
N ILE A 454 21.75 -35.37 19.57
CA ILE A 454 22.39 -34.75 20.74
C ILE A 454 21.39 -33.94 21.56
N ASP A 455 20.47 -33.23 20.91
CA ASP A 455 19.39 -32.50 21.59
C ASP A 455 18.38 -33.45 22.26
N GLU A 456 18.04 -34.57 21.61
CA GLU A 456 17.09 -35.55 22.15
C GLU A 456 17.68 -36.37 23.31
N LYS A 457 19.00 -36.64 23.29
CA LYS A 457 19.70 -37.40 24.35
C LYS A 457 21.12 -36.89 24.63
N PRO A 458 21.26 -35.78 25.37
CA PRO A 458 22.57 -35.13 25.58
C PRO A 458 23.56 -35.93 26.45
N SER A 459 23.08 -36.95 27.20
CA SER A 459 23.90 -37.76 28.10
C SER A 459 24.33 -39.12 27.55
N GLU A 460 23.96 -39.47 26.31
CA GLU A 460 24.33 -40.75 25.68
C GLU A 460 25.73 -40.69 25.06
N ASP A 461 26.40 -41.83 24.99
CA ASP A 461 27.71 -41.97 24.35
C ASP A 461 27.56 -42.06 22.82
N LEU A 462 28.62 -41.79 22.05
CA LEU A 462 28.57 -41.69 20.57
C LEU A 462 27.93 -42.91 19.90
N PHE A 463 28.23 -44.13 20.38
CA PHE A 463 27.61 -45.36 19.87
C PHE A 463 26.12 -45.48 20.21
N GLY A 464 25.68 -44.92 21.34
CA GLY A 464 24.27 -44.84 21.73
C GLY A 464 23.47 -43.89 20.84
N LEU A 465 24.05 -42.74 20.51
CA LEU A 465 23.47 -41.76 19.59
C LEU A 465 23.33 -42.31 18.16
N VAL A 466 24.34 -43.03 17.66
CA VAL A 466 24.26 -43.72 16.36
C VAL A 466 23.19 -44.82 16.36
N ALA A 467 23.05 -45.58 17.45
CA ALA A 467 21.99 -46.59 17.59
C ALA A 467 20.60 -45.94 17.63
N HIS A 468 20.47 -44.77 18.27
CA HIS A 468 19.24 -44.00 18.27
C HIS A 468 18.86 -43.54 16.85
N ILE A 469 19.81 -43.04 16.07
CA ILE A 469 19.60 -42.62 14.68
C ILE A 469 19.22 -43.81 13.80
N LYS A 470 19.87 -44.96 13.93
CA LYS A 470 19.48 -46.19 13.21
C LYS A 470 18.07 -46.68 13.56
N SER A 471 17.66 -46.56 14.82
CA SER A 471 16.29 -46.92 15.23
C SER A 471 15.20 -46.02 14.64
N LEU A 472 15.57 -44.81 14.18
CA LEU A 472 14.70 -43.88 13.46
C LEU A 472 14.62 -44.23 11.96
N GLU A 473 15.67 -44.82 11.37
CA GLU A 473 15.64 -45.34 9.99
C GLU A 473 14.77 -46.60 9.83
N ASP A 474 14.70 -47.47 10.85
CA ASP A 474 13.93 -48.74 10.80
C ASP A 474 12.40 -48.58 10.94
N LYS A 475 11.87 -47.34 11.06
CA LYS A 475 10.44 -47.07 10.90
C LYS A 475 10.15 -46.69 9.44
N PRO A 476 9.40 -47.50 8.67
CA PRO A 476 9.12 -47.19 7.28
C PRO A 476 8.16 -46.00 7.18
N ALA A 477 8.70 -44.83 6.87
CA ALA A 477 7.94 -43.66 6.40
C ALA A 477 7.57 -43.88 4.93
N THR A 478 6.32 -44.29 4.69
CA THR A 478 5.71 -44.39 3.36
C THR A 478 5.61 -43.00 2.72
N LYS A 479 6.51 -42.71 1.78
CA LYS A 479 6.41 -41.57 0.85
C LYS A 479 5.45 -41.91 -0.29
N SER A 480 4.34 -41.18 -0.44
CA SER A 480 3.50 -41.20 -1.64
C SER A 480 3.72 -39.95 -2.50
N LYS A 481 4.15 -40.14 -3.75
CA LYS A 481 4.09 -39.17 -4.86
C LYS A 481 2.62 -38.89 -5.25
N PRO A 482 2.28 -37.71 -5.81
CA PRO A 482 0.92 -37.45 -6.28
C PRO A 482 0.68 -38.15 -7.62
N GLU A 483 0.09 -39.35 -7.58
CA GLU A 483 -0.62 -39.93 -8.72
C GLU A 483 -2.07 -39.42 -8.74
N LYS A 484 -2.55 -39.04 -9.93
CA LYS A 484 -3.94 -38.65 -10.17
C LYS A 484 -4.88 -39.76 -9.70
N SER A 485 -5.61 -39.54 -8.60
CA SER A 485 -6.58 -40.52 -8.12
C SER A 485 -7.78 -40.57 -9.07
N LYS A 486 -8.00 -41.73 -9.69
CA LYS A 486 -9.34 -42.12 -10.14
C LYS A 486 -10.23 -42.11 -8.90
N VAL A 487 -11.23 -41.23 -8.87
CA VAL A 487 -12.22 -41.15 -7.80
C VAL A 487 -12.86 -42.52 -7.63
N ALA A 488 -12.49 -43.23 -6.55
CA ALA A 488 -13.22 -44.40 -6.11
C ALA A 488 -14.59 -43.91 -5.63
N LYS A 489 -15.67 -44.33 -6.30
CA LYS A 489 -17.04 -44.05 -5.84
C LYS A 489 -17.19 -44.65 -4.44
N LEU A 490 -17.32 -43.79 -3.44
CA LEU A 490 -17.67 -44.20 -2.08
C LEU A 490 -18.99 -44.96 -2.14
N LYS A 491 -19.02 -46.21 -1.65
CA LYS A 491 -20.27 -46.95 -1.47
C LYS A 491 -20.98 -46.36 -0.24
N PRO A 492 -22.17 -45.77 -0.37
CA PRO A 492 -22.88 -45.22 0.77
C PRO A 492 -23.27 -46.35 1.74
N ARG A 493 -22.98 -46.15 3.03
CA ARG A 493 -23.51 -46.98 4.12
C ARG A 493 -24.89 -46.40 4.46
N TYR A 494 -25.94 -47.18 4.23
CA TYR A 494 -27.31 -46.79 4.55
C TYR A 494 -27.61 -47.18 6.00
N VAL A 495 -28.37 -46.34 6.68
CA VAL A 495 -28.95 -46.59 8.01
C VAL A 495 -30.42 -47.00 7.85
N ASP A 496 -31.01 -47.62 8.88
CA ASP A 496 -32.44 -47.92 8.87
C ASP A 496 -33.24 -46.60 8.73
N ASN A 497 -34.25 -46.60 7.84
CA ASN A 497 -35.01 -45.42 7.40
C ASN A 497 -34.22 -44.32 6.66
N ASP A 498 -33.17 -44.69 5.91
CA ASP A 498 -32.46 -43.72 5.07
C ASP A 498 -33.32 -43.19 3.91
N LEU A 499 -33.58 -41.88 3.91
CA LEU A 499 -34.34 -41.16 2.89
C LEU A 499 -33.80 -41.38 1.47
N ARG A 500 -32.50 -41.70 1.31
CA ARG A 500 -31.88 -41.96 0.01
C ARG A 500 -32.37 -43.26 -0.64
N LEU A 501 -32.88 -44.22 0.14
CA LEU A 501 -33.47 -45.47 -0.34
C LEU A 501 -34.97 -45.36 -0.66
N LEU A 502 -35.65 -44.35 -0.11
CA LEU A 502 -37.08 -44.12 -0.31
C LEU A 502 -37.38 -43.35 -1.60
N ARG A 503 -36.34 -42.74 -2.20
CA ARG A 503 -36.41 -42.05 -3.49
C ARG A 503 -36.44 -43.06 -4.64
N SER A 504 -37.48 -42.95 -5.46
CA SER A 504 -37.66 -43.72 -6.69
C SER A 504 -37.64 -42.78 -7.89
N ASP A 505 -37.42 -43.32 -9.09
CA ASP A 505 -37.31 -42.50 -10.31
C ASP A 505 -38.60 -41.76 -10.67
N ASN A 506 -39.75 -42.23 -10.16
CA ASN A 506 -41.02 -41.56 -10.30
C ASN A 506 -41.32 -40.68 -9.05
N PRO A 507 -41.56 -39.36 -9.22
CA PRO A 507 -41.91 -38.45 -8.12
C PRO A 507 -43.12 -38.93 -7.31
N MET A 508 -44.11 -39.55 -7.97
CA MET A 508 -45.35 -39.95 -7.31
C MET A 508 -45.18 -41.17 -6.39
N SER A 509 -44.34 -42.13 -6.76
CA SER A 509 -44.01 -43.26 -5.88
C SER A 509 -43.11 -42.82 -4.73
N THR A 510 -42.23 -41.84 -4.95
CA THR A 510 -41.42 -41.25 -3.87
C THR A 510 -42.30 -40.59 -2.81
N TYR A 511 -43.31 -39.81 -3.23
CA TYR A 511 -44.29 -39.22 -2.33
C TYR A 511 -45.06 -40.28 -1.52
N ASN A 512 -45.55 -41.34 -2.18
CA ASN A 512 -46.28 -42.42 -1.50
C ASN A 512 -45.41 -43.19 -0.50
N ASN A 513 -44.14 -43.44 -0.83
CA ASN A 513 -43.20 -44.10 0.07
C ASN A 513 -42.94 -43.25 1.32
N LEU A 514 -42.71 -41.94 1.14
CA LEU A 514 -42.51 -41.02 2.27
C LEU A 514 -43.77 -40.85 3.13
N LYS A 515 -44.96 -40.88 2.52
CA LYS A 515 -46.24 -40.88 3.24
C LYS A 515 -46.44 -42.16 4.06
N ARG A 516 -46.07 -43.33 3.52
CA ARG A 516 -46.17 -44.61 4.23
C ARG A 516 -45.23 -44.72 5.43
N GLU A 517 -44.02 -44.18 5.32
CA GLU A 517 -43.04 -44.13 6.42
C GLU A 517 -43.35 -43.03 7.45
N GLY A 518 -44.50 -42.33 7.35
CA GLY A 518 -44.92 -41.31 8.30
C GLY A 518 -44.15 -39.99 8.23
N MET A 519 -43.32 -39.80 7.18
CA MET A 519 -42.51 -38.59 6.98
C MET A 519 -43.30 -37.45 6.35
N ILE A 520 -44.48 -37.73 5.79
CA ILE A 520 -45.41 -36.73 5.26
C ILE A 520 -46.65 -36.74 6.13
N LEU A 521 -46.86 -35.66 6.88
CA LEU A 521 -48.08 -35.43 7.63
C LEU A 521 -49.20 -34.99 6.69
N ASP A 522 -50.30 -35.72 6.70
CA ASP A 522 -51.52 -35.30 6.03
C ASP A 522 -52.26 -34.31 6.96
N ILE A 523 -52.26 -33.04 6.56
CA ILE A 523 -52.92 -31.96 7.31
C ILE A 523 -54.38 -31.77 6.88
N THR A 524 -54.86 -32.48 5.85
CA THR A 524 -56.25 -32.42 5.39
C THR A 524 -57.28 -32.75 6.48
N PRO A 525 -57.01 -33.63 7.47
CA PRO A 525 -57.91 -33.83 8.61
C PRO A 525 -57.99 -32.63 9.58
N TYR A 526 -57.07 -31.67 9.46
CA TYR A 526 -56.96 -30.47 10.31
C TYR A 526 -57.32 -29.18 9.57
N LEU A 527 -57.68 -29.28 8.28
CA LEU A 527 -58.21 -28.22 7.42
C LEU A 527 -59.71 -28.44 7.23
#